data_AF-A0AAV1LD81-F1
#
_entry.id   AF-A0AAV1LD81-F1
#
_cell.length_a   1.000
_cell.length_b   1.000
_cell.length_c   1.000
_cell.angle_alpha   90.00
_cell.angle_beta   90.00
_cell.angle_gamma   90.00
#
_symmetry.space_group_name_H-M   'P 1'
#
loop_
_entity.id
_entity.type
_entity.pdbx_description
1 polymer ?
#
loop_
_entity_poly.entity_id
_entity_poly.type
_entity_poly.pdbx_seq_one_letter_code
_entity_poly.pdbx_strand_id
1 'polypeptide(L)'
;MREKLASLQPALVNRSALLHDNARPHTVQQTSYTLQELGFEALRYPAYSPDLAPTNFYFFQNSDNFLAEKTQNTRGSTKCL
;
A
#
# COMPACT_ATOMS: atom_id res chain seq x y z
N MET A 1 14.09 -6.29 -10.59
CA MET A 1 13.79 -5.45 -9.40
C MET A 1 14.75 -5.70 -8.24
N ARG A 2 15.03 -6.96 -7.87
CA ARG A 2 15.91 -7.30 -6.74
C ARG A 2 17.35 -6.79 -6.87
N GLU A 3 17.95 -6.84 -8.05
CA GLU A 3 19.33 -6.35 -8.27
C GLU A 3 19.47 -4.84 -8.02
N LYS A 4 18.47 -4.05 -8.43
CA LYS A 4 18.45 -2.60 -8.20
C LYS A 4 18.21 -2.26 -6.73
N LEU A 5 17.45 -3.08 -6.01
CA LEU A 5 17.32 -2.98 -4.57
C LEU A 5 18.61 -3.37 -3.85
N ALA A 6 19.31 -4.40 -4.35
CA ALA A 6 20.59 -4.86 -3.82
C ALA A 6 21.68 -3.78 -3.88
N SER A 7 21.74 -3.01 -4.97
CA SER A 7 22.70 -1.92 -5.14
C SER A 7 22.37 -0.68 -4.32
N LEU A 8 21.09 -0.41 -4.07
CA LEU A 8 20.65 0.76 -3.31
C LEU A 8 20.64 0.52 -1.79
N GLN A 9 20.12 -0.63 -1.36
CA GLN A 9 20.01 -1.01 0.05
C GLN A 9 20.32 -2.50 0.25
N PRO A 10 21.62 -2.88 0.33
CA PRO A 10 22.06 -4.27 0.46
C PRO A 10 21.45 -4.98 1.67
N ALA A 11 21.25 -4.24 2.78
CA ALA A 11 20.67 -4.74 4.03
C ALA A 11 19.22 -5.22 3.89
N LEU A 12 18.48 -4.73 2.88
CA LEU A 12 17.08 -5.06 2.64
C LEU A 12 16.90 -6.18 1.60
N VAL A 13 17.95 -6.60 0.90
CA VAL A 13 17.81 -7.53 -0.24
C VAL A 13 17.36 -8.94 0.18
N ASN A 14 17.70 -9.35 1.40
CA ASN A 14 17.36 -10.66 1.97
C ASN A 14 16.29 -10.57 3.07
N ARG A 15 15.71 -9.40 3.29
CA ARG A 15 14.78 -9.16 4.40
C ARG A 15 13.38 -8.90 3.85
N SER A 16 12.38 -9.59 4.40
CA SER A 16 10.98 -9.29 4.14
C SER A 16 10.62 -8.01 4.88
N ALA A 17 10.44 -6.92 4.15
CA ALA A 17 10.08 -5.63 4.72
C ALA A 17 8.65 -5.26 4.33
N LEU A 18 7.88 -4.77 5.30
CA LEU A 18 6.50 -4.33 5.12
C LEU A 18 6.45 -2.81 5.30
N LEU A 19 5.89 -2.13 4.30
CA LEU A 19 5.58 -0.71 4.34
C LEU A 19 4.07 -0.55 4.54
N HIS A 20 3.66 -0.04 5.68
CA HIS A 20 2.26 0.25 6.00
C HIS A 20 2.14 1.64 6.64
N ASP A 21 0.93 2.18 6.69
CA ASP A 21 0.67 3.46 7.33
C ASP A 21 0.69 3.35 8.87
N ASN A 22 0.65 4.49 9.56
CA ASN A 22 0.65 4.53 11.02
C ASN A 22 -0.76 4.39 11.62
N ALA A 23 -1.72 3.75 10.94
CA ALA A 23 -3.05 3.57 11.49
C ALA A 23 -2.99 2.76 12.80
N ARG A 24 -3.91 3.03 13.73
CA ARG A 24 -3.92 2.41 15.07
C ARG A 24 -3.81 0.88 15.04
N PRO A 25 -4.55 0.14 14.18
CA PRO A 25 -4.43 -1.32 14.14
C PRO A 25 -3.02 -1.81 13.76
N HIS A 26 -2.26 -1.03 12.99
CA HIS A 26 -0.94 -1.40 12.49
C HIS A 26 0.21 -1.01 13.42
N THR A 27 -0.05 -0.09 14.37
CA THR A 27 0.94 0.39 15.35
C THR A 27 0.79 -0.26 16.72
N VAL A 28 -0.27 -1.04 16.94
CA VAL A 28 -0.47 -1.82 18.17
C VAL A 28 0.62 -2.89 18.32
N GLN A 29 1.11 -3.07 19.55
CA GLN A 29 2.18 -4.01 19.89
C GLN A 29 1.93 -5.44 19.40
N GLN A 30 0.68 -5.91 19.47
CA GLN A 30 0.30 -7.23 18.99
C GLN A 30 0.65 -7.40 17.51
N THR A 31 0.37 -6.41 16.68
CA THR A 31 0.70 -6.43 15.25
C THR A 31 2.21 -6.44 15.05
N SER A 32 2.97 -5.64 15.79
CA SER A 32 4.44 -5.65 15.72
C SER A 32 5.03 -7.01 16.10
N TYR A 33 4.48 -7.67 17.12
CA TYR A 33 4.90 -8.99 17.55
C TYR A 33 4.61 -10.06 16.48
N THR A 34 3.39 -10.06 15.92
CA THR A 34 3.03 -10.98 14.83
C THR A 34 3.90 -10.77 13.59
N LEU A 35 4.22 -9.53 13.23
CA LEU A 35 5.13 -9.26 12.12
C LEU A 35 6.52 -9.83 12.37
N GLN A 36 7.03 -9.72 13.59
CA GLN A 36 8.31 -10.30 13.97
C GLN A 36 8.29 -11.84 13.90
N GLU A 37 7.23 -12.49 14.39
CA GLU A 37 7.06 -13.96 14.28
C GLU A 37 7.01 -14.43 12.83
N LEU A 38 6.40 -13.64 11.94
CA LEU A 38 6.33 -13.92 10.51
C LEU A 38 7.63 -13.56 9.76
N GLY A 39 8.64 -13.02 10.44
CA GLY A 39 9.92 -12.63 9.83
C GLY A 39 9.88 -11.33 9.03
N PHE A 40 8.83 -10.52 9.20
CA PHE A 40 8.70 -9.21 8.57
C PHE A 40 9.28 -8.10 9.45
N GLU A 41 9.93 -7.12 8.83
CA GLU A 41 10.19 -5.82 9.46
C GLU A 41 9.26 -4.75 8.95
N ALA A 42 8.55 -4.13 9.89
CA ALA A 42 7.83 -2.91 9.64
C ALA A 42 8.85 -1.79 9.41
N LEU A 43 8.84 -1.22 8.20
CA LEU A 43 9.61 -0.03 7.89
C LEU A 43 8.94 1.19 8.56
N ARG A 44 9.75 2.05 9.16
CA ARG A 44 9.22 3.29 9.76
C ARG A 44 8.60 4.17 8.68
N TYR A 45 7.37 4.57 8.92
CA TYR A 45 6.61 5.43 8.03
C TYR A 45 6.42 6.83 8.64
N PRO A 46 6.56 7.92 7.88
CA PRO A 46 6.20 9.25 8.36
C PRO A 46 4.70 9.34 8.64
N ALA A 47 4.29 10.06 9.68
CA ALA A 47 2.87 10.22 9.98
C ALA A 47 2.15 10.94 8.82
N TYR A 48 1.02 10.36 8.39
CA TYR A 48 0.09 10.96 7.42
C TYR A 48 0.69 11.37 6.06
N SER A 49 1.57 10.54 5.50
CA SER A 49 2.12 10.75 4.15
C SER A 49 1.51 9.80 3.13
N PRO A 50 0.24 9.94 2.69
CA PRO A 50 -0.38 9.01 1.74
C PRO A 50 0.33 8.94 0.38
N ASP A 51 1.10 9.96 0.02
CA ASP A 51 1.97 10.03 -1.15
C ASP A 51 3.14 9.03 -1.10
N LEU A 52 3.61 8.70 0.11
CA LEU A 52 4.72 7.77 0.31
C LEU A 52 4.27 6.29 0.29
N ALA A 53 2.95 6.02 0.24
CA ALA A 53 2.40 4.69 0.33
C ALA A 53 2.15 4.21 -1.09
N PRO A 54 2.90 3.22 -1.59
CA PRO A 54 2.75 2.76 -2.96
C PRO A 54 1.32 2.31 -3.26
N THR A 55 0.64 1.74 -2.27
CA THR A 55 -0.76 1.32 -2.36
C THR A 55 -1.70 2.51 -2.55
N ASN A 56 -1.56 3.58 -1.76
CA ASN A 56 -2.43 4.76 -1.87
C ASN A 56 -2.16 5.57 -3.13
N PHE A 57 -0.90 5.76 -3.50
CA PHE A 57 -0.56 6.57 -4.66
C PHE A 57 -0.75 5.82 -5.99
N TYR A 58 -0.30 4.57 -6.12
CA TYR A 58 -0.35 3.87 -7.40
C TYR A 58 -1.56 2.95 -7.54
N PHE A 59 -1.86 2.15 -6.52
CA PHE A 59 -2.90 1.13 -6.65
C PHE A 59 -4.31 1.74 -6.57
N PHE A 60 -4.57 2.54 -5.53
CA PHE A 60 -5.91 3.12 -5.33
C PHE A 60 -6.26 4.17 -6.38
N GLN A 61 -5.32 5.05 -6.78
CA GLN A 61 -5.56 5.99 -7.88
C GLN A 61 -5.94 5.29 -9.19
N ASN A 62 -5.24 4.21 -9.55
CA ASN A 62 -5.57 3.45 -10.76
C ASN A 62 -6.93 2.74 -10.63
N SER A 63 -7.27 2.26 -9.42
CA SER A 63 -8.56 1.63 -9.17
C SER A 63 -9.73 2.62 -9.23
N ASP A 64 -9.53 3.84 -8.74
CA ASP A 64 -10.53 4.92 -8.78
C ASP A 64 -10.81 5.31 -10.23
N ASN A 65 -9.77 5.40 -11.07
CA ASN A 65 -9.92 5.66 -12.51
C ASN A 65 -10.75 4.56 -13.20
N PHE A 66 -10.47 3.30 -12.89
CA PHE A 66 -11.23 2.15 -13.43
C PHE A 66 -12.70 2.16 -12.96
N LEU A 67 -12.94 2.48 -11.69
CA LEU A 67 -14.29 2.58 -11.13
C LEU A 67 -15.06 3.80 -11.68
N ALA A 68 -14.37 4.91 -11.93
CA ALA A 68 -14.93 6.10 -12.56
C ALA A 68 -15.40 5.82 -14.00
N GLU A 69 -14.61 5.08 -14.77
CA GLU A 69 -14.99 4.62 -16.12
C GLU A 69 -16.27 3.77 -16.08
N LYS A 70 -16.38 2.85 -15.11
CA LYS A 70 -17.53 1.95 -14.98
C LYS A 70 -18.81 2.67 -14.57
N THR A 71 -18.73 3.65 -13.67
CA THR A 71 -19.90 4.45 -13.24
C THR A 71 -20.37 5.46 -14.28
N GLN A 72 -19.57 5.78 -15.30
CA GLN A 72 -20.02 6.55 -16.48
C GLN A 72 -20.88 5.68 -17.40
N ASN A 73 -20.57 4.39 -17.56
CA ASN A 73 -21.39 3.47 -18.35
C ASN A 73 -22.77 3.22 -17.70
N THR A 74 -22.83 3.12 -16.37
CA THR A 74 -24.12 2.91 -15.66
C THR A 74 -25.03 4.14 -15.66
N ARG A 75 -24.46 5.35 -15.77
CA ARG A 75 -25.22 6.61 -15.91
C ARG A 75 -25.72 6.87 -17.34
N GLY A 76 -25.35 6.04 -18.31
CA GLY A 76 -25.92 6.05 -19.66
C GLY A 76 -27.25 5.28 -19.81
N SER A 77 -27.60 4.43 -18.83
CA SER A 77 -28.80 3.56 -18.89
C SER A 77 -30.00 4.07 -18.08
N THR A 78 -29.93 5.27 -17.49
CA THR A 78 -31.10 5.95 -16.91
C THR A 78 -31.54 7.12 -17.80
N LYS A 79 -31.84 6.81 -19.06
CA LYS A 79 -32.82 7.55 -19.86
C LYS A 79 -33.94 6.58 -20.21
N CYS A 80 -34.89 6.41 -19.30
CA CYS A 80 -36.24 5.90 -19.54
C CYS A 80 -37.01 5.97 -18.22
N LEU A 81 -37.62 7.12 -17.95
CA LEU A 81 -39.05 7.35 -17.69
C LEU A 81 -39.22 8.82 -17.29
#